data_AF-F6F0M4-F1
#
_entry.id   AF-F6F0M4-F1
#
_cell.length_a   1.000
_cell.length_b   1.000
_cell.length_c   1.000
_cell.angle_alpha   90.00
_cell.angle_beta   90.00
_cell.angle_gamma   90.00
#
_symmetry.space_group_name_H-M   'P 1'
#
loop_
_entity.id
_entity.type
_entity.pdbx_description
1 polymer ?
#
loop_
_entity_poly.entity_id
_entity_poly.type
_entity_poly.pdbx_seq_one_letter_code
_entity_poly.pdbx_strand_id
1 'polypeptide(L)'
;MKILGIGHSHLFSLFSGYKVGNFPSLEFDFIQLLQPEFRLENGFDNIDTILGAVNKKSSNVDIVVLSISGNEHHMLGLVESERPFDFLLPGTEQGNIIRDRELLPYDLVYKTLDLQMNVALYKAFAGIFNCPVYQVEAPPPILDDAYIRNHAGIFSEAIEQRGVNAASVRHKLWRVGSTIARQRAVQAGFVYVENPAVALGPEGFLHFMAYNNDATHGNSWYGMHVINNLLAIIN
;
A
#
# COMPACT_ATOMS: atom_id res chain seq x y z
N MET A 1 -12.82 18.46 -11.22
CA MET A 1 -13.04 17.06 -10.84
C MET A 1 -12.91 16.95 -9.33
N LYS A 2 -13.91 16.40 -8.65
CA LYS A 2 -13.93 16.19 -7.22
C LYS A 2 -13.56 14.75 -6.87
N ILE A 3 -12.51 14.58 -6.08
CA ILE A 3 -11.94 13.30 -5.69
C ILE A 3 -12.09 13.13 -4.18
N LEU A 4 -12.56 11.96 -3.74
CA LEU A 4 -12.52 11.57 -2.34
C LEU A 4 -11.47 10.48 -2.11
N GLY A 5 -10.43 10.80 -1.35
CA GLY A 5 -9.38 9.88 -0.95
C GLY A 5 -9.70 9.22 0.39
N ILE A 6 -9.65 7.89 0.45
CA ILE A 6 -9.95 7.11 1.66
C ILE A 6 -8.82 6.10 1.86
N GLY A 7 -8.26 6.01 3.06
CA GLY A 7 -7.13 5.11 3.27
C GLY A 7 -6.41 5.30 4.59
N HIS A 8 -5.43 4.44 4.82
CA HIS A 8 -4.57 4.46 6.01
C HIS A 8 -3.35 5.38 5.78
N SER A 9 -2.16 4.95 6.18
CA SER A 9 -0.95 5.78 6.16
C SER A 9 -0.47 6.17 4.75
N HIS A 10 -0.54 5.26 3.77
CA HIS A 10 -0.10 5.56 2.40
C HIS A 10 -0.93 6.66 1.71
N LEU A 11 -2.17 6.92 2.16
CA LEU A 11 -2.98 8.05 1.68
C LEU A 11 -2.28 9.39 1.92
N PHE A 12 -1.44 9.48 2.97
CA PHE A 12 -0.71 10.70 3.29
C PHE A 12 0.25 11.12 2.16
N SER A 13 0.82 10.15 1.43
CA SER A 13 1.66 10.44 0.26
C SER A 13 0.86 11.16 -0.83
N LEU A 14 -0.37 10.69 -1.12
CA LEU A 14 -1.28 11.34 -2.06
C LEU A 14 -1.69 12.74 -1.59
N PHE A 15 -2.04 12.90 -0.32
CA PHE A 15 -2.34 14.21 0.25
C PHE A 15 -1.17 15.18 0.08
N SER A 16 0.04 14.75 0.43
CA SER A 16 1.26 15.55 0.32
C SER A 16 1.60 15.87 -1.13
N GLY A 17 1.45 14.88 -2.02
CA GLY A 17 1.61 15.02 -3.47
C GLY A 17 0.61 15.98 -4.10
N TYR A 18 -0.65 15.95 -3.68
CA TYR A 18 -1.68 16.90 -4.10
C TYR A 18 -1.34 18.33 -3.66
N LYS A 19 -0.77 18.52 -2.46
CA LYS A 19 -0.39 19.86 -1.97
C LYS A 19 0.78 20.48 -2.71
N VAL A 20 1.74 19.66 -3.15
CA VAL A 20 2.92 20.15 -3.90
C VAL A 20 2.69 20.15 -5.42
N GLY A 21 1.82 19.28 -5.91
CA GLY A 21 1.44 19.20 -7.31
C GLY A 21 0.45 20.31 -7.65
N ASN A 22 0.72 21.05 -8.71
CA ASN A 22 -0.18 22.09 -9.16
C ASN A 22 -1.38 21.47 -9.92
N PHE A 23 -2.43 21.11 -9.19
CA PHE A 23 -3.64 20.47 -9.72
C PHE A 23 -4.86 21.41 -9.66
N PRO A 24 -4.88 22.54 -10.40
CA PRO A 24 -5.89 23.59 -10.25
C PRO A 24 -7.32 23.15 -10.62
N SER A 25 -7.46 22.06 -11.38
CA SER A 25 -8.75 21.50 -11.80
C SER A 25 -9.28 20.41 -10.85
N LEU A 26 -8.56 20.08 -9.79
CA LEU A 26 -8.93 19.05 -8.82
C LEU A 26 -9.38 19.66 -7.50
N GLU A 27 -10.48 19.15 -6.97
CA GLU A 27 -10.86 19.30 -5.56
C GLU A 27 -10.67 17.94 -4.90
N PHE A 28 -9.70 17.84 -3.99
CA PHE A 28 -9.34 16.56 -3.36
C PHE A 28 -9.63 16.61 -1.86
N ASP A 29 -10.64 15.86 -1.43
CA ASP A 29 -11.00 15.64 -0.04
C ASP A 29 -10.43 14.31 0.48
N PHE A 30 -10.20 14.22 1.80
CA PHE A 30 -9.57 13.05 2.41
C PHE A 30 -10.36 12.54 3.64
N ILE A 31 -10.38 11.21 3.80
CA ILE A 31 -10.76 10.48 5.01
C ILE A 31 -9.57 9.60 5.40
N GLN A 32 -8.88 9.99 6.46
CA GLN A 32 -7.71 9.27 6.98
C GLN A 32 -8.17 8.25 8.02
N LEU A 33 -8.12 6.97 7.69
CA LEU A 33 -8.64 5.87 8.51
C LEU A 33 -7.81 5.59 9.77
N LEU A 34 -6.66 6.25 9.93
CA LEU A 34 -5.84 6.17 11.15
C LEU A 34 -6.30 7.14 12.25
N GLN A 35 -7.30 7.98 11.98
CA GLN A 35 -7.87 8.84 13.02
C GLN A 35 -8.55 7.98 14.11
N PRO A 36 -8.41 8.33 15.40
CA PRO A 36 -8.90 7.50 16.51
C PRO A 36 -10.37 7.10 16.41
N GLU A 37 -11.24 7.96 15.91
CA GLU A 37 -12.67 7.69 15.73
C GLU A 37 -12.98 6.56 14.74
N PHE A 38 -12.07 6.29 13.80
CA PHE A 38 -12.20 5.21 12.83
C PHE A 38 -11.54 3.91 13.29
N ARG A 39 -11.03 3.86 14.52
CA ARG A 39 -10.37 2.68 15.10
C ARG A 39 -11.13 2.19 16.32
N LEU A 40 -11.30 0.89 16.40
CA LEU A 40 -11.77 0.20 17.60
C LEU A 40 -10.61 0.05 18.59
N GLU A 41 -10.91 -0.14 19.88
CA GLU A 41 -9.90 -0.32 20.93
C GLU A 41 -8.95 -1.50 20.67
N ASN A 42 -9.44 -2.53 19.98
CA ASN A 42 -8.67 -3.70 19.58
C ASN A 42 -7.77 -3.45 18.34
N GLY A 43 -7.71 -2.21 17.86
CA GLY A 43 -6.91 -1.81 16.71
C GLY A 43 -7.51 -2.14 15.35
N PHE A 44 -8.72 -2.66 15.24
CA PHE A 44 -9.40 -2.85 13.96
C PHE A 44 -10.11 -1.58 13.48
N ASP A 45 -10.46 -1.53 12.20
CA ASP A 45 -11.22 -0.42 11.63
C ASP A 45 -12.69 -0.45 12.13
N ASN A 46 -13.19 0.70 12.58
CA ASN A 46 -14.58 0.91 12.98
C ASN A 46 -15.45 1.18 11.75
N ILE A 47 -15.88 0.10 11.10
CA ILE A 47 -16.57 0.13 9.81
C ILE A 47 -17.81 1.04 9.83
N ASP A 48 -18.63 1.00 10.88
CA ASP A 48 -19.86 1.81 10.94
C ASP A 48 -19.56 3.31 10.95
N THR A 49 -18.57 3.73 11.75
CA THR A 49 -18.14 5.14 11.81
C THR A 49 -17.52 5.57 10.48
N ILE A 50 -16.73 4.70 9.85
CA ILE A 50 -16.13 4.94 8.53
C ILE A 50 -17.24 5.13 7.48
N LEU A 51 -18.21 4.22 7.40
CA LEU A 51 -19.33 4.32 6.47
C LEU A 51 -20.16 5.59 6.71
N GLY A 52 -20.36 5.98 7.97
CA GLY A 52 -20.99 7.25 8.33
C GLY A 52 -20.24 8.48 7.78
N ALA A 53 -18.91 8.49 7.86
CA ALA A 53 -18.08 9.57 7.31
C ALA A 53 -18.06 9.55 5.78
N VAL A 54 -17.98 8.35 5.17
CA VAL A 54 -18.03 8.15 3.72
C VAL A 54 -19.34 8.68 3.16
N ASN A 55 -20.49 8.28 3.72
CA ASN A 55 -21.81 8.73 3.27
C ASN A 55 -21.98 10.25 3.32
N LYS A 56 -21.36 10.93 4.31
CA LYS A 56 -21.39 12.39 4.40
C LYS A 56 -20.56 13.06 3.30
N LYS A 57 -19.43 12.48 2.91
CA LYS A 57 -18.47 13.09 1.97
C LYS A 57 -18.58 12.58 0.54
N SER A 58 -19.25 11.45 0.29
CA SER A 58 -19.37 10.85 -1.04
C SER A 58 -20.42 11.54 -1.93
N SER A 59 -21.22 12.46 -1.38
CA SER A 59 -22.14 13.26 -2.19
C SER A 59 -21.37 14.16 -3.17
N ASN A 60 -21.76 14.13 -4.44
CA ASN A 60 -21.17 14.93 -5.53
C ASN A 60 -19.67 14.72 -5.78
N VAL A 61 -19.12 13.54 -5.49
CA VAL A 61 -17.74 13.19 -5.87
C VAL A 61 -17.73 12.52 -7.24
N ASP A 62 -16.79 12.89 -8.10
CA ASP A 62 -16.67 12.33 -9.46
C ASP A 62 -16.02 10.94 -9.42
N ILE A 63 -15.09 10.73 -8.48
CA ILE A 63 -14.39 9.45 -8.26
C ILE A 63 -14.02 9.28 -6.78
N VAL A 64 -13.73 8.04 -6.40
CA VAL A 64 -13.12 7.68 -5.11
C VAL A 64 -11.77 7.04 -5.34
N VAL A 65 -10.78 7.41 -4.51
CA VAL A 65 -9.44 6.82 -4.50
C VAL A 65 -9.21 6.13 -3.17
N LEU A 66 -8.97 4.82 -3.21
CA LEU A 66 -8.70 4.00 -2.05
C LEU A 66 -7.20 3.72 -1.94
N SER A 67 -6.66 3.94 -0.74
CA SER A 67 -5.31 3.55 -0.33
C SER A 67 -5.40 2.73 0.95
N ILE A 68 -6.04 1.57 0.86
CA ILE A 68 -6.25 0.62 1.98
C ILE A 68 -5.39 -0.64 1.82
N SER A 69 -5.06 -1.27 2.95
CA SER A 69 -4.28 -2.53 3.02
C SER A 69 -2.93 -2.48 2.29
N GLY A 70 -2.16 -1.42 2.55
CA GLY A 70 -0.89 -1.19 1.86
C GLY A 70 0.36 -1.57 2.63
N ASN A 71 0.29 -1.85 3.94
CA ASN A 71 1.48 -1.93 4.80
C ASN A 71 1.74 -3.35 5.38
N GLU A 72 0.83 -4.29 5.17
CA GLU A 72 0.87 -5.64 5.74
C GLU A 72 2.11 -6.41 5.27
N HIS A 73 2.55 -6.19 4.03
CA HIS A 73 3.78 -6.78 3.51
C HIS A 73 5.05 -6.27 4.24
N HIS A 74 5.06 -5.03 4.74
CA HIS A 74 6.13 -4.52 5.59
C HIS A 74 6.08 -5.11 7.00
N MET A 75 4.88 -5.26 7.56
CA MET A 75 4.69 -5.88 8.88
C MET A 75 5.24 -7.31 8.92
N LEU A 76 5.08 -8.07 7.83
CA LEU A 76 5.62 -9.43 7.73
C LEU A 76 7.08 -9.45 7.25
N GLY A 77 7.48 -8.48 6.43
CA GLY A 77 8.66 -8.60 5.57
C GLY A 77 9.80 -7.65 5.84
N LEU A 78 9.62 -6.52 6.53
CA LEU A 78 10.67 -5.50 6.63
C LEU A 78 11.85 -5.96 7.48
N VAL A 79 11.57 -6.59 8.62
CA VAL A 79 12.57 -7.11 9.56
C VAL A 79 12.81 -8.59 9.27
N GLU A 80 14.06 -9.03 9.35
CA GLU A 80 14.40 -10.45 9.17
C GLU A 80 13.73 -11.31 10.25
N SER A 81 13.16 -12.45 9.87
CA SER A 81 12.53 -13.37 10.82
C SER A 81 13.56 -14.21 11.57
N GLU A 82 13.23 -14.67 12.78
CA GLU A 82 14.10 -15.60 13.56
C GLU A 82 14.45 -16.88 12.80
N ARG A 83 13.55 -17.34 11.92
CA ARG A 83 13.78 -18.42 10.96
C ARG A 83 13.73 -17.84 9.54
N PRO A 84 14.84 -17.26 9.03
CA PRO A 84 14.87 -16.61 7.73
C PRO A 84 14.27 -17.50 6.65
N PHE A 85 13.27 -16.97 5.96
CA PHE A 85 12.56 -17.70 4.94
C PHE A 85 12.69 -17.05 3.57
N ASP A 86 12.40 -17.86 2.56
CA ASP A 86 12.24 -17.41 1.19
C ASP A 86 11.13 -18.21 0.47
N PHE A 87 10.71 -17.75 -0.70
CA PHE A 87 9.72 -18.43 -1.52
C PHE A 87 9.86 -18.05 -3.00
N LEU A 88 9.30 -18.88 -3.88
CA LEU A 88 9.21 -18.61 -5.32
C LEU A 88 7.89 -17.89 -5.63
N LEU A 89 7.96 -16.87 -6.47
CA LEU A 89 6.76 -16.29 -7.06
C LEU A 89 6.26 -17.16 -8.22
N PRO A 90 4.94 -17.33 -8.38
CA PRO A 90 4.38 -17.96 -9.57
C PRO A 90 4.82 -17.23 -10.84
N GLY A 91 5.19 -18.00 -11.86
CA GLY A 91 5.67 -17.44 -13.14
C GLY A 91 7.12 -16.95 -13.14
N THR A 92 7.84 -17.03 -12.02
CA THR A 92 9.29 -16.78 -11.99
C THR A 92 10.04 -18.12 -11.92
N GLU A 93 10.23 -18.76 -13.08
CA GLU A 93 10.92 -20.07 -13.18
C GLU A 93 12.40 -20.02 -12.73
N GLN A 94 12.98 -18.81 -12.60
CA GLN A 94 14.38 -18.58 -12.21
C GLN A 94 14.51 -17.56 -11.07
N GLY A 95 13.52 -17.45 -10.19
CA GLY A 95 13.62 -16.57 -9.02
C GLY A 95 14.83 -16.95 -8.16
N ASN A 96 15.74 -16.00 -7.90
CA ASN A 96 16.86 -16.22 -7.00
C ASN A 96 16.34 -16.51 -5.59
N ILE A 97 16.39 -17.78 -5.20
CA ILE A 97 16.21 -18.22 -3.82
C ILE A 97 17.52 -18.02 -3.08
N ILE A 98 17.46 -17.38 -1.92
CA ILE A 98 18.63 -17.18 -1.07
C ILE A 98 18.98 -18.52 -0.43
N ARG A 99 20.25 -18.93 -0.56
CA ARG A 99 20.77 -20.14 0.10
C ARG A 99 20.65 -19.99 1.62
N ASP A 100 20.44 -21.11 2.30
CA ASP A 100 20.33 -21.20 3.77
C ASP A 100 19.07 -20.56 4.38
N ARG A 101 18.03 -20.27 3.57
CA ARG A 101 16.70 -19.88 4.06
C ARG A 101 15.72 -21.03 3.99
N GLU A 102 14.75 -21.04 4.91
CA GLU A 102 13.61 -21.95 4.86
C GLU A 102 12.74 -21.63 3.65
N LEU A 103 12.56 -22.59 2.74
CA LEU A 103 11.71 -22.41 1.57
C LEU A 103 10.25 -22.65 1.95
N LEU A 104 9.43 -21.61 1.89
CA LEU A 104 7.99 -21.71 2.14
C LEU A 104 7.20 -21.89 0.83
N PRO A 105 6.11 -22.67 0.85
CA PRO A 105 5.17 -22.71 -0.26
C PRO A 105 4.53 -21.33 -0.50
N TYR A 106 4.42 -20.92 -1.76
CA TYR A 106 3.76 -19.65 -2.13
C TYR A 106 2.36 -19.53 -1.53
N ASP A 107 1.54 -20.58 -1.61
CA ASP A 107 0.17 -20.56 -1.10
C ASP A 107 0.07 -20.29 0.41
N LEU A 108 1.09 -20.72 1.18
CA LEU A 108 1.17 -20.43 2.61
C LEU A 108 1.45 -18.94 2.86
N VAL A 109 2.40 -18.37 2.11
CA VAL A 109 2.75 -16.94 2.20
C VAL A 109 1.56 -16.09 1.75
N TYR A 110 0.93 -16.45 0.64
CA TYR A 110 -0.29 -15.81 0.12
C TYR A 110 -1.39 -15.79 1.17
N LYS A 111 -1.74 -16.95 1.72
CA LYS A 111 -2.82 -17.08 2.71
C LYS A 111 -2.52 -16.31 3.99
N THR A 112 -1.25 -16.29 4.43
CA THR A 112 -0.83 -15.53 5.60
C THR A 112 -1.02 -14.03 5.39
N LEU A 113 -0.57 -13.49 4.25
CA LEU A 113 -0.76 -12.07 3.94
C LEU A 113 -2.23 -11.72 3.74
N ASP A 114 -3.01 -12.55 3.05
CA ASP A 114 -4.44 -12.32 2.81
C ASP A 114 -5.25 -12.27 4.12
N LEU A 115 -4.87 -13.07 5.12
CA LEU A 115 -5.47 -13.02 6.46
C LEU A 115 -5.12 -11.75 7.25
N GLN A 116 -3.94 -11.17 7.01
CA GLN A 116 -3.53 -9.91 7.65
C GLN A 116 -4.15 -8.68 6.98
N MET A 117 -4.42 -8.75 5.69
CA MET A 117 -5.02 -7.65 4.94
C MET A 117 -6.48 -7.45 5.34
N ASN A 118 -6.86 -6.19 5.56
CA ASN A 118 -8.23 -5.85 5.93
C ASN A 118 -9.23 -6.04 4.77
N VAL A 119 -9.78 -7.23 4.64
CA VAL A 119 -10.84 -7.56 3.66
C VAL A 119 -12.19 -6.90 3.95
N ALA A 120 -12.42 -6.42 5.17
CA ALA A 120 -13.72 -5.88 5.57
C ALA A 120 -14.02 -4.57 4.85
N LEU A 121 -13.02 -3.72 4.61
CA LEU A 121 -13.20 -2.44 3.93
C LEU A 121 -13.58 -2.61 2.45
N TYR A 122 -12.95 -3.54 1.73
CA TYR A 122 -13.33 -3.84 0.35
C TYR A 122 -14.80 -4.26 0.24
N LYS A 123 -15.26 -5.12 1.17
CA LYS A 123 -16.65 -5.55 1.22
C LYS A 123 -17.59 -4.42 1.62
N ALA A 124 -17.23 -3.62 2.61
CA ALA A 124 -18.05 -2.51 3.11
C ALA A 124 -18.22 -1.40 2.05
N PHE A 125 -17.21 -1.20 1.21
CA PHE A 125 -17.23 -0.21 0.14
C PHE A 125 -17.83 -0.73 -1.17
N ALA A 126 -18.04 -2.03 -1.31
CA ALA A 126 -18.65 -2.60 -2.51
C ALA A 126 -20.09 -2.09 -2.66
N GLY A 127 -20.37 -1.40 -3.77
CA GLY A 127 -21.73 -0.94 -4.13
C GLY A 127 -22.26 0.28 -3.37
N ILE A 128 -21.47 0.94 -2.51
CA ILE A 128 -21.94 2.15 -1.80
C ILE A 128 -21.70 3.44 -2.59
N PHE A 129 -20.82 3.41 -3.59
CA PHE A 129 -20.44 4.58 -4.38
C PHE A 129 -21.19 4.59 -5.71
N ASN A 130 -21.72 5.76 -6.08
CA ASN A 130 -22.38 5.99 -7.39
C ASN A 130 -21.39 6.43 -8.48
N CYS A 131 -20.10 6.34 -8.21
CA CYS A 131 -19.02 6.79 -9.08
C CYS A 131 -17.88 5.75 -9.11
N PRO A 132 -16.97 5.82 -10.10
CA PRO A 132 -15.84 4.92 -10.18
C PRO A 132 -14.95 4.98 -8.94
N VAL A 133 -14.49 3.81 -8.49
CA VAL A 133 -13.62 3.64 -7.34
C VAL A 133 -12.28 3.06 -7.81
N TYR A 134 -11.18 3.69 -7.43
CA TYR A 134 -9.82 3.32 -7.81
C TYR A 134 -9.02 2.92 -6.58
N GLN A 135 -8.60 1.66 -6.47
CA GLN A 135 -7.63 1.22 -5.47
C GLN A 135 -6.23 1.46 -6.00
N VAL A 136 -5.46 2.34 -5.35
CA VAL A 136 -4.05 2.51 -5.68
C VAL A 136 -3.21 1.41 -5.05
N GLU A 137 -2.23 0.93 -5.80
CA GLU A 137 -1.21 0.03 -5.29
C GLU A 137 -0.36 0.73 -4.22
N ALA A 138 0.05 -0.03 -3.21
CA ALA A 138 1.00 0.47 -2.21
C ALA A 138 2.38 0.71 -2.86
N PRO A 139 3.17 1.66 -2.36
CA PRO A 139 4.54 1.84 -2.82
C PRO A 139 5.31 0.51 -2.77
N PRO A 140 6.16 0.20 -3.76
CA PRO A 140 7.10 -0.91 -3.63
C PRO A 140 8.04 -0.68 -2.43
N PRO A 141 8.72 -1.72 -1.93
CA PRO A 141 9.67 -1.55 -0.85
C PRO A 141 10.92 -0.79 -1.31
N ILE A 142 11.62 -0.18 -0.34
CA ILE A 142 12.90 0.51 -0.53
C ILE A 142 14.02 -0.51 -0.79
N LEU A 143 14.84 -0.33 -1.84
CA LEU A 143 15.96 -1.26 -2.09
C LEU A 143 17.10 -1.12 -1.06
N ASP A 144 17.36 0.11 -0.61
CA ASP A 144 18.51 0.46 0.22
C ASP A 144 18.33 0.09 1.70
N ASP A 145 19.01 -0.96 2.14
CA ASP A 145 18.94 -1.39 3.54
C ASP A 145 19.60 -0.39 4.51
N ALA A 146 20.58 0.41 4.09
CA ALA A 146 21.19 1.42 4.95
C ALA A 146 20.21 2.57 5.18
N TYR A 147 19.48 2.98 4.14
CA TYR A 147 18.38 3.93 4.28
C TYR A 147 17.32 3.43 5.26
N ILE A 148 16.89 2.17 5.12
CA ILE A 148 15.90 1.55 6.00
C ILE A 148 16.37 1.57 7.46
N ARG A 149 17.64 1.22 7.74
CA ARG A 149 18.18 1.27 9.11
C ARG A 149 18.17 2.68 9.71
N ASN A 150 18.51 3.69 8.91
CA ASN A 150 18.55 5.08 9.37
C ASN A 150 17.15 5.70 9.54
N HIS A 151 16.11 5.10 8.96
CA HIS A 151 14.73 5.61 8.98
C HIS A 151 13.73 4.54 9.46
N ALA A 152 14.18 3.64 10.34
CA ALA A 152 13.43 2.45 10.74
C ALA A 152 12.15 2.73 11.53
N GLY A 153 12.05 3.90 12.18
CA GLY A 153 10.86 4.31 12.93
C GLY A 153 10.44 3.27 13.96
N ILE A 154 9.20 2.79 13.89
CA ILE A 154 8.66 1.77 14.80
C ILE A 154 9.39 0.41 14.70
N PHE A 155 10.16 0.17 13.64
CA PHE A 155 10.89 -1.08 13.43
C PHE A 155 12.32 -1.04 13.97
N SER A 156 12.77 0.08 14.55
CA SER A 156 14.17 0.31 14.92
C SER A 156 14.73 -0.79 15.83
N GLU A 157 14.04 -1.10 16.93
CA GLU A 157 14.47 -2.14 17.88
C GLU A 157 14.55 -3.52 17.21
N ALA A 158 13.53 -3.88 16.43
CA ALA A 158 13.48 -5.16 15.75
C ALA A 158 14.56 -5.30 14.67
N ILE A 159 14.87 -4.21 13.94
CA ILE A 159 15.95 -4.15 12.96
C ILE A 159 17.32 -4.20 13.64
N GLU A 160 17.49 -3.60 14.82
CA GLU A 160 18.75 -3.71 15.59
C GLU A 160 19.01 -5.17 16.02
N GLN A 161 17.97 -5.87 16.47
CA GLN A 161 18.08 -7.24 16.96
C GLN A 161 18.25 -8.27 15.83
N ARG A 162 17.51 -8.12 14.72
CA ARG A 162 17.41 -9.16 13.68
C ARG A 162 17.91 -8.71 12.30
N GLY A 163 18.09 -7.42 12.08
CA GLY A 163 18.45 -6.85 10.78
C GLY A 163 17.26 -6.60 9.86
N VAL A 164 17.55 -5.89 8.77
CA VAL A 164 16.61 -5.70 7.65
C VAL A 164 16.57 -7.00 6.84
N ASN A 165 15.37 -7.44 6.47
CA ASN A 165 15.20 -8.63 5.64
C ASN A 165 15.77 -8.39 4.24
N ALA A 166 16.15 -9.46 3.54
CA ALA A 166 16.68 -9.37 2.19
C ALA A 166 15.71 -8.67 1.24
N ALA A 167 16.25 -7.76 0.41
CA ALA A 167 15.47 -6.98 -0.54
C ALA A 167 14.58 -7.83 -1.45
N SER A 168 15.09 -8.97 -1.94
CA SER A 168 14.31 -9.89 -2.78
C SER A 168 13.10 -10.48 -2.05
N VAL A 169 13.22 -10.82 -0.76
CA VAL A 169 12.10 -11.32 0.06
C VAL A 169 11.07 -10.21 0.27
N ARG A 170 11.52 -9.00 0.62
CA ARG A 170 10.65 -7.81 0.78
C ARG A 170 9.86 -7.53 -0.49
N HIS A 171 10.53 -7.57 -1.64
CA HIS A 171 9.89 -7.37 -2.95
C HIS A 171 8.89 -8.48 -3.27
N LYS A 172 9.23 -9.74 -3.02
CA LYS A 172 8.28 -10.86 -3.24
C LYS A 172 7.03 -10.74 -2.37
N LEU A 173 7.17 -10.34 -1.11
CA LEU A 173 6.03 -10.10 -0.21
C LEU A 173 5.16 -8.93 -0.71
N TRP A 174 5.77 -7.84 -1.19
CA TRP A 174 5.03 -6.75 -1.83
C TRP A 174 4.25 -7.25 -3.06
N ARG A 175 4.86 -8.04 -3.96
CA ARG A 175 4.17 -8.61 -5.12
C ARG A 175 2.98 -9.50 -4.74
N VAL A 176 3.11 -10.29 -3.66
CA VAL A 176 2.00 -11.07 -3.12
C VAL A 176 0.89 -10.14 -2.61
N GLY A 177 1.23 -9.14 -1.79
CA GLY A 177 0.28 -8.16 -1.27
C GLY A 177 -0.44 -7.39 -2.39
N SER A 178 0.28 -6.93 -3.41
CA SER A 178 -0.30 -6.29 -4.61
C SER A 178 -1.24 -7.21 -5.37
N THR A 179 -0.89 -8.49 -5.49
CA THR A 179 -1.74 -9.50 -6.14
C THR A 179 -3.05 -9.66 -5.37
N ILE A 180 -2.99 -9.78 -4.04
CA ILE A 180 -4.17 -9.88 -3.18
C ILE A 180 -5.01 -8.61 -3.31
N ALA A 181 -4.40 -7.43 -3.14
CA ALA A 181 -5.11 -6.14 -3.24
C ALA A 181 -5.82 -5.98 -4.58
N ARG A 182 -5.16 -6.35 -5.69
CA ARG A 182 -5.76 -6.34 -7.03
C ARG A 182 -6.98 -7.25 -7.11
N GLN A 183 -6.85 -8.49 -6.64
CA GLN A 183 -7.97 -9.43 -6.66
C GLN A 183 -9.15 -8.92 -5.81
N ARG A 184 -8.87 -8.36 -4.63
CA ARG A 184 -9.91 -7.80 -3.74
C ARG A 184 -10.59 -6.57 -4.34
N ALA A 185 -9.81 -5.67 -4.94
CA ALA A 185 -10.33 -4.50 -5.65
C ALA A 185 -11.27 -4.92 -6.79
N VAL A 186 -10.82 -5.82 -7.66
CA VAL A 186 -11.63 -6.32 -8.79
C VAL A 186 -12.89 -7.05 -8.30
N GLN A 187 -12.79 -7.89 -7.26
CA GLN A 187 -13.95 -8.57 -6.66
C GLN A 187 -14.98 -7.59 -6.10
N ALA A 188 -14.55 -6.43 -5.60
CA ALA A 188 -15.42 -5.37 -5.09
C ALA A 188 -15.95 -4.43 -6.19
N GLY A 189 -15.56 -4.65 -7.46
CA GLY A 189 -15.95 -3.80 -8.59
C GLY A 189 -15.12 -2.52 -8.74
N PHE A 190 -13.95 -2.45 -8.11
CA PHE A 190 -13.04 -1.31 -8.19
C PHE A 190 -12.00 -1.50 -9.29
N VAL A 191 -11.49 -0.39 -9.81
CA VAL A 191 -10.34 -0.38 -10.72
C VAL A 191 -9.06 -0.42 -9.88
N TYR A 192 -8.17 -1.36 -10.17
CA TYR A 192 -6.86 -1.40 -9.54
C TYR A 192 -5.85 -0.57 -10.34
N VAL A 193 -5.20 0.38 -9.67
CA VAL A 193 -4.23 1.30 -10.27
C VAL A 193 -2.83 0.90 -9.83
N GLU A 194 -2.05 0.40 -10.79
CA GLU A 194 -0.64 0.07 -10.57
C GLU A 194 0.19 1.33 -10.28
N ASN A 195 1.33 1.14 -9.63
CA ASN A 195 2.31 2.19 -9.45
C ASN A 195 2.75 2.79 -10.80
N PRO A 196 2.94 4.13 -10.87
CA PRO A 196 3.47 4.74 -12.08
C PRO A 196 4.88 4.26 -12.35
N ALA A 197 5.22 4.01 -13.62
CA ALA A 197 6.54 3.54 -14.03
C ALA A 197 7.68 4.43 -13.52
N VAL A 198 7.46 5.75 -13.43
CA VAL A 198 8.45 6.70 -12.91
C VAL A 198 8.77 6.50 -11.42
N ALA A 199 7.84 5.94 -10.64
CA ALA A 199 8.06 5.64 -9.22
C ALA A 199 8.78 4.30 -8.99
N LEU A 200 9.02 3.52 -10.05
CA LEU A 200 9.75 2.27 -9.99
C LEU A 200 11.23 2.52 -10.29
N GLY A 201 12.08 2.09 -9.36
CA GLY A 201 13.53 2.05 -9.49
C GLY A 201 14.02 0.72 -10.06
N PRO A 202 15.32 0.40 -9.86
CA PRO A 202 15.90 -0.87 -10.27
C PRO A 202 15.08 -2.06 -9.78
N GLU A 203 14.90 -3.07 -10.63
CA GLU A 203 14.23 -4.33 -10.30
C GLU A 203 12.78 -4.19 -9.77
N GLY A 204 12.15 -3.03 -9.95
CA GLY A 204 10.78 -2.78 -9.50
C GLY A 204 10.64 -2.31 -8.06
N PHE A 205 11.75 -1.98 -7.38
CA PHE A 205 11.73 -1.35 -6.05
C PHE A 205 11.29 0.12 -6.14
N LEU A 206 11.08 0.78 -4.99
CA LEU A 206 10.74 2.20 -4.98
C LEU A 206 11.90 3.05 -5.51
N HIS A 207 11.62 4.00 -6.38
CA HIS A 207 12.62 4.94 -6.88
C HIS A 207 13.15 5.82 -5.72
N PHE A 208 14.45 6.11 -5.67
CA PHE A 208 15.04 6.84 -4.53
C PHE A 208 14.45 8.25 -4.31
N MET A 209 14.04 8.92 -5.39
CA MET A 209 13.32 10.21 -5.32
C MET A 209 11.95 10.11 -4.63
N ALA A 210 11.39 8.91 -4.51
CA ALA A 210 10.13 8.63 -3.84
C ALA A 210 10.28 8.28 -2.35
N TYR A 211 11.50 8.13 -1.83
CA TYR A 211 11.71 7.78 -0.41
C TYR A 211 11.14 8.86 0.52
N ASN A 212 10.34 8.46 1.50
CA ASN A 212 9.92 9.31 2.60
C ASN A 212 10.91 9.22 3.77
N ASN A 213 10.76 10.08 4.79
CA ASN A 213 11.56 10.05 6.01
C ASN A 213 11.20 8.86 6.95
N ASP A 214 10.90 7.70 6.37
CA ASP A 214 10.62 6.43 7.02
C ASP A 214 10.90 5.26 6.06
N ALA A 215 10.84 4.03 6.56
CA ALA A 215 11.19 2.82 5.80
C ALA A 215 10.07 2.25 4.91
N THR A 216 8.87 2.84 4.89
CA THR A 216 7.67 2.18 4.34
C THR A 216 6.85 3.04 3.37
N HIS A 217 6.88 4.36 3.48
CA HIS A 217 5.99 5.25 2.71
C HIS A 217 6.71 5.93 1.55
N GLY A 218 5.92 6.25 0.51
CA GLY A 218 6.32 7.20 -0.52
C GLY A 218 6.16 8.64 -0.04
N ASN A 219 7.00 9.53 -0.54
CA ASN A 219 6.94 10.96 -0.23
C ASN A 219 5.92 11.72 -1.12
N SER A 220 5.97 13.06 -1.08
CA SER A 220 5.11 13.91 -1.91
C SER A 220 5.38 13.79 -3.42
N TRP A 221 6.64 13.56 -3.83
CA TRP A 221 6.99 13.32 -5.24
C TRP A 221 6.33 12.04 -5.76
N TYR A 222 6.35 10.97 -4.96
CA TYR A 222 5.61 9.75 -5.25
C TYR A 222 4.11 10.00 -5.39
N GLY A 223 3.50 10.66 -4.39
CA GLY A 223 2.06 10.92 -4.39
C GLY A 223 1.60 11.75 -5.59
N MET A 224 2.39 12.75 -6.00
CA MET A 224 2.11 13.55 -7.20
C MET A 224 2.08 12.69 -8.46
N HIS A 225 3.02 11.76 -8.63
CA HIS A 225 3.06 10.87 -9.78
C HIS A 225 1.95 9.83 -9.78
N VAL A 226 1.54 9.33 -8.61
CA VAL A 226 0.36 8.47 -8.51
C VAL A 226 -0.90 9.22 -8.93
N ILE A 227 -1.05 10.49 -8.53
CA ILE A 227 -2.18 11.34 -8.97
C ILE A 227 -2.13 11.54 -10.49
N ASN A 228 -0.97 11.89 -11.06
CA ASN A 228 -0.82 12.04 -12.52
C ASN A 228 -1.21 10.75 -13.27
N ASN A 229 -0.76 9.60 -12.78
CA ASN A 229 -1.10 8.30 -13.35
C ASN A 229 -2.59 8.01 -13.29
N LEU A 230 -3.22 8.29 -12.14
CA LEU A 230 -4.66 8.17 -11.97
C LEU A 230 -5.42 9.04 -12.98
N LEU A 231 -5.04 10.30 -13.15
CA LEU A 231 -5.67 11.21 -14.12
C LEU A 231 -5.50 10.71 -15.56
N ALA A 232 -4.35 10.13 -15.90
CA ALA A 232 -4.10 9.56 -17.21
C ALA A 232 -4.97 8.33 -17.51
N ILE A 233 -5.40 7.59 -16.48
CA ILE A 233 -6.32 6.44 -16.61
C ILE A 233 -7.78 6.88 -16.75
N ILE A 234 -8.15 8.02 -16.16
CA ILE A 234 -9.54 8.52 -16.16
C ILE A 234 -9.92 9.24 -17.46
N ASN A 235 -8.93 9.85 -18.14
CA ASN A 235 -9.12 10.55 -19.41
C ASN A 235 -9.31 9.59 -20.58
#